data_AF-A0A1H3N461-F1
#
_entry.id   AF-A0A1H3N461-F1
#
_cell.length_a   1.000
_cell.length_b   1.000
_cell.length_c   1.000
_cell.angle_alpha   90.00
_cell.angle_beta   90.00
_cell.angle_gamma   90.00
#
_symmetry.space_group_name_H-M   'P 1'
#
loop_
_entity.id
_entity.type
_entity.pdbx_description
1 polymer ?
#
loop_
_entity_poly.entity_id
_entity_poly.type
_entity_poly.pdbx_seq_one_letter_code
_entity_poly.pdbx_strand_id
1 'polypeptide(L)'
;MDDGARRLWVIGGAGFGAGAEALAARIAAASGGTMRPGPVEGAPPPGGLCLLWDRPERAAEAALAADGDPQEALARWCDAAEAALAVQARDRRGTLVFEGGAAAAALPLVLGRLGLDSAADTDPADPDGDAGRDPILALVAAHALERHPRARHLAGALEAASQPLGNGAAPEDTLPPAEVVAAFRGNRAELARLRAERDAAQQARETLEASTAAMLAEMDLVEREAHAIAAERDAAQVRARAATDEAARLMGSRSMRLTAPLRGFAARLRGH
;
A
#
# COMPACT_ATOMS: atom_id res chain seq x y z
N MET A 1 -3.56 -58.96 -1.36
CA MET A 1 -4.11 -57.97 -2.30
C MET A 1 -3.65 -56.63 -1.77
N ASP A 2 -2.49 -56.18 -2.28
CA ASP A 2 -1.96 -54.86 -1.94
C ASP A 2 -2.98 -53.82 -2.42
N ASP A 3 -3.60 -53.16 -1.46
CA ASP A 3 -4.38 -51.96 -1.70
C ASP A 3 -3.36 -50.85 -2.03
N GLY A 4 -2.86 -50.91 -3.28
CA GLY A 4 -1.86 -50.02 -3.82
C GLY A 4 -2.47 -48.64 -3.89
N ALA A 5 -2.40 -47.90 -2.79
CA ALA A 5 -2.88 -46.55 -2.64
C ALA A 5 -2.49 -45.76 -3.89
N ARG A 6 -3.47 -45.48 -4.75
CA ARG A 6 -3.27 -44.66 -5.95
C ARG A 6 -2.81 -43.31 -5.46
N ARG A 7 -1.50 -43.05 -5.52
CA ARG A 7 -0.94 -41.74 -5.21
C ARG A 7 -1.49 -40.76 -6.23
N LEU A 8 -2.45 -39.95 -5.80
CA LEU A 8 -2.92 -38.82 -6.58
C LEU A 8 -1.92 -37.69 -6.41
N TRP A 9 -1.44 -37.17 -7.54
CA TRP A 9 -0.62 -35.98 -7.57
C TRP A 9 -1.49 -34.80 -7.96
N VAL A 10 -1.50 -33.77 -7.12
CA VAL A 10 -2.22 -32.53 -7.41
C VAL A 10 -1.19 -31.44 -7.65
N ILE A 11 -1.22 -30.87 -8.85
CA ILE A 11 -0.33 -29.77 -9.22
C ILE A 11 -1.18 -28.54 -9.44
N GLY A 12 -1.09 -27.61 -8.49
CA GLY A 12 -1.34 -26.19 -8.74
C GLY A 12 -0.06 -25.64 -9.35
N GLY A 13 -0.07 -25.35 -10.64
CA GLY A 13 1.14 -24.89 -11.33
C GLY A 13 1.58 -23.53 -10.79
N ALA A 14 2.86 -23.39 -10.48
CA ALA A 14 3.42 -22.06 -10.25
C ALA A 14 3.19 -21.21 -11.50
N GLY A 15 2.46 -20.10 -11.34
CA GLY A 15 1.98 -19.26 -12.46
C GLY A 15 0.47 -19.32 -12.67
N PHE A 16 -0.25 -20.25 -12.05
CA PHE A 16 -1.72 -20.34 -12.06
C PHE A 16 -2.37 -19.72 -10.82
N GLY A 17 -1.70 -18.81 -10.10
CA GLY A 17 -2.34 -18.03 -9.03
C GLY A 17 -2.56 -18.77 -7.70
N ALA A 18 -2.87 -17.99 -6.66
CA ALA A 18 -3.07 -18.50 -5.29
C ALA A 18 -4.35 -19.34 -5.14
N GLY A 19 -5.34 -19.14 -6.01
CA GLY A 19 -6.61 -19.89 -6.00
C GLY A 19 -6.41 -21.36 -6.33
N ALA A 20 -5.74 -21.66 -7.45
CA ALA A 20 -5.37 -23.02 -7.82
C ALA A 20 -4.50 -23.72 -6.76
N GLU A 21 -3.59 -22.99 -6.11
CA GLU A 21 -2.74 -23.55 -5.04
C GLU A 21 -3.53 -23.91 -3.78
N ALA A 22 -4.42 -23.02 -3.32
CA ALA A 22 -5.27 -23.29 -2.18
C ALA A 22 -6.21 -24.49 -2.43
N LEU A 23 -6.79 -24.56 -3.64
CA LEU A 23 -7.60 -25.70 -4.04
C LEU A 23 -6.79 -26.99 -4.13
N ALA A 24 -5.59 -26.93 -4.71
CA ALA A 24 -4.69 -28.07 -4.79
C ALA A 24 -4.36 -28.63 -3.39
N ALA A 25 -4.11 -27.76 -2.42
CA ALA A 25 -3.87 -28.14 -1.03
C ALA A 25 -5.08 -28.86 -0.42
N ARG A 26 -6.31 -28.37 -0.66
CA ARG A 26 -7.55 -29.00 -0.20
C ARG A 26 -7.75 -30.39 -0.81
N ILE A 27 -7.56 -30.54 -2.12
CA ILE A 27 -7.68 -31.85 -2.80
C ILE A 27 -6.61 -32.82 -2.32
N ALA A 28 -5.36 -32.35 -2.14
CA ALA A 28 -4.28 -33.19 -1.62
C ALA A 28 -4.58 -33.68 -0.19
N ALA A 29 -5.08 -32.81 0.68
CA ALA A 29 -5.50 -33.16 2.04
C ALA A 29 -6.64 -34.21 2.05
N ALA A 30 -7.65 -34.04 1.18
CA ALA A 30 -8.78 -34.98 1.08
C ALA A 30 -8.38 -36.35 0.49
N SER A 31 -7.37 -36.38 -0.37
CA SER A 31 -6.94 -37.59 -1.09
C SER A 31 -5.83 -38.39 -0.41
N GLY A 32 -5.21 -37.84 0.65
CA GLY A 32 -3.94 -38.35 1.18
C GLY A 32 -2.80 -38.30 0.15
N GLY A 33 -2.98 -37.49 -0.91
CA GLY A 33 -2.05 -37.33 -2.02
C GLY A 33 -0.91 -36.35 -1.72
N THR A 34 0.05 -36.27 -2.64
CA THR A 34 1.15 -35.31 -2.54
C THR A 34 0.83 -34.08 -3.38
N MET A 35 0.71 -32.92 -2.73
CA MET A 35 0.70 -31.64 -3.43
C MET A 35 2.13 -31.30 -3.86
N ARG A 36 2.32 -30.94 -5.13
CA ARG A 36 3.58 -30.35 -5.59
C ARG A 36 3.30 -28.94 -6.13
N PRO A 37 3.64 -27.89 -5.37
CA PRO A 37 3.62 -26.53 -5.93
C PRO A 37 4.77 -26.41 -6.94
N GLY A 38 4.52 -25.80 -8.09
CA GLY A 38 5.57 -25.57 -9.10
C GLY A 38 5.19 -25.92 -10.54
N PRO A 39 6.04 -25.55 -11.52
CA PRO A 39 5.86 -25.96 -12.90
C PRO A 39 5.95 -27.48 -13.02
N VAL A 40 5.14 -28.06 -13.91
CA VAL A 40 5.13 -29.51 -14.14
C VAL A 40 6.34 -29.90 -14.99
N GLU A 41 7.49 -30.07 -14.34
CA GLU A 41 8.71 -30.53 -15.01
C GLU A 41 8.89 -32.05 -14.88
N GLY A 42 9.05 -32.72 -16.02
CA GLY A 42 9.47 -34.12 -16.09
C GLY A 42 8.40 -35.11 -16.60
N ALA A 43 8.62 -36.39 -16.29
CA ALA A 43 7.67 -37.46 -16.59
C ALA A 43 6.52 -37.45 -15.57
N PRO A 44 5.27 -37.74 -15.99
CA PRO A 44 4.16 -37.84 -15.06
C PRO A 44 4.48 -38.92 -14.00
N PRO A 45 4.22 -38.64 -12.71
CA PRO A 45 4.47 -39.61 -11.66
C PRO A 45 3.58 -40.85 -11.84
N PRO A 46 3.99 -42.04 -11.37
CA PRO A 46 3.15 -43.23 -11.43
C PRO A 46 1.90 -43.03 -10.55
N GLY A 47 0.73 -42.94 -11.18
CA GLY A 47 -0.54 -42.69 -10.51
C GLY A 47 -1.50 -41.85 -11.37
N GLY A 48 -2.61 -41.41 -10.77
CA GLY A 48 -3.47 -40.38 -11.38
C GLY A 48 -2.87 -39.00 -11.15
N LEU A 49 -2.94 -38.13 -12.16
CA LEU A 49 -2.50 -36.75 -12.08
C LEU A 49 -3.70 -35.81 -12.20
N CYS A 50 -3.83 -34.87 -11.27
CA CYS A 50 -4.80 -33.79 -11.31
C CYS A 50 -4.06 -32.47 -11.53
N LEU A 51 -4.32 -31.81 -12.66
CA LEU A 51 -3.80 -30.49 -12.99
C LEU A 51 -4.89 -29.45 -12.75
N LEU A 52 -4.56 -28.44 -11.95
CA LEU A 52 -5.39 -27.26 -11.74
C LEU A 52 -4.74 -26.06 -12.42
N TRP A 53 -5.52 -25.32 -13.19
CA TRP A 53 -5.09 -24.08 -13.83
C TRP A 53 -6.11 -22.97 -13.56
N ASP A 54 -5.64 -21.74 -13.36
CA ASP A 54 -6.51 -20.56 -13.28
C ASP A 54 -6.49 -19.80 -14.61
N ARG A 55 -7.55 -19.03 -14.84
CA ARG A 55 -7.70 -18.16 -16.00
C ARG A 55 -6.55 -17.15 -16.12
N PRO A 56 -6.04 -16.87 -17.34
CA PRO A 56 -4.94 -15.92 -17.54
C PRO A 56 -5.28 -14.50 -17.05
N GLU A 57 -6.55 -14.10 -17.07
CA GLU A 57 -7.04 -12.84 -16.53
C GLU A 57 -6.73 -12.70 -15.04
N ARG A 58 -6.82 -13.78 -14.27
CA ARG A 58 -6.50 -13.78 -12.83
C ARG A 58 -5.01 -13.56 -12.59
N ALA A 59 -4.15 -14.14 -13.42
CA ALA A 59 -2.71 -13.91 -13.34
C ALA A 59 -2.34 -12.46 -13.67
N ALA A 60 -2.98 -11.87 -14.70
CA ALA A 60 -2.78 -10.47 -15.05
C ALA A 60 -3.35 -9.51 -13.97
N GLU A 61 -4.50 -9.83 -13.40
CA GLU A 61 -5.13 -9.06 -12.32
C GLU A 61 -4.27 -9.07 -11.05
N ALA A 62 -3.78 -10.23 -10.63
CA ALA A 62 -2.89 -10.35 -9.48
C ALA A 62 -1.59 -9.55 -9.67
N ALA A 63 -1.06 -9.50 -10.90
CA ALA A 63 0.10 -8.68 -11.19
C ALA A 63 -0.20 -7.18 -11.09
N LEU A 64 -1.35 -6.74 -11.62
CA LEU A 64 -1.79 -5.34 -11.50
C LEU A 64 -2.02 -4.92 -10.05
N ALA A 65 -2.62 -5.78 -9.23
CA ALA A 65 -2.82 -5.53 -7.81
C ALA A 65 -1.51 -5.41 -7.02
N ALA A 66 -0.44 -6.03 -7.52
CA ALA A 66 0.91 -5.97 -6.96
C ALA A 66 1.81 -4.90 -7.63
N ASP A 67 1.24 -3.95 -8.37
CA ASP A 67 1.96 -2.91 -9.14
C ASP A 67 2.96 -3.47 -10.16
N GLY A 68 2.75 -4.71 -10.64
CA GLY A 68 3.59 -5.39 -11.63
C GLY A 68 3.10 -5.25 -13.08
N ASP A 69 3.90 -5.76 -14.02
CA ASP A 69 3.53 -5.78 -15.44
C ASP A 69 2.61 -6.97 -15.78
N PRO A 70 1.36 -6.72 -16.25
CA PRO A 70 0.47 -7.79 -16.67
C PRO A 70 0.99 -8.60 -17.85
N GLN A 71 1.83 -8.04 -18.73
CA GLN A 71 2.38 -8.78 -19.88
C GLN A 71 3.40 -9.83 -19.45
N GLU A 72 4.28 -9.50 -18.50
CA GLU A 72 5.19 -10.48 -17.90
C GLU A 72 4.43 -11.58 -17.15
N ALA A 73 3.35 -11.23 -16.46
CA ALA A 73 2.50 -12.21 -15.78
C ALA A 73 1.83 -13.16 -16.77
N LEU A 74 1.29 -12.64 -17.88
CA LEU A 74 0.73 -13.45 -18.96
C LEU A 74 1.79 -14.34 -19.64
N ALA A 75 3.03 -13.85 -19.80
CA ALA A 75 4.12 -14.66 -20.35
C ALA A 75 4.46 -15.83 -19.43
N ARG A 76 4.60 -15.60 -18.12
CA ARG A 76 4.81 -16.66 -17.12
C ARG A 76 3.66 -17.65 -17.10
N TRP A 77 2.43 -17.17 -17.21
CA TRP A 77 1.24 -18.01 -17.31
C TRP A 77 1.28 -18.87 -18.59
N CYS A 78 1.71 -18.31 -19.73
CA CYS A 78 1.85 -19.08 -20.99
C CYS A 78 2.85 -20.22 -20.84
N ASP A 79 4.00 -19.97 -20.22
CA ASP A 79 5.02 -21.00 -20.04
C ASP A 79 4.52 -22.13 -19.12
N ALA A 80 3.74 -21.79 -18.08
CA ALA A 80 3.07 -22.78 -17.22
C ALA A 80 1.98 -23.57 -17.98
N ALA A 81 1.18 -22.90 -18.81
CA ALA A 81 0.15 -23.52 -19.65
C ALA A 81 0.73 -24.50 -20.67
N GLU A 82 1.85 -24.15 -21.32
CA GLU A 82 2.54 -25.04 -22.24
C GLU A 82 3.09 -26.28 -21.54
N ALA A 83 3.68 -26.11 -20.35
CA ALA A 83 4.15 -27.24 -19.55
C ALA A 83 3.00 -28.18 -19.14
N ALA A 84 1.87 -27.63 -18.70
CA ALA A 84 0.68 -28.39 -18.32
C ALA A 84 0.11 -29.18 -19.51
N LEU A 85 -0.04 -28.53 -20.67
CA LEU A 85 -0.52 -29.18 -21.91
C LEU A 85 0.44 -30.27 -22.39
N ALA A 86 1.76 -30.05 -22.29
CA ALA A 86 2.76 -31.05 -22.66
C ALA A 86 2.66 -32.32 -21.80
N VAL A 87 2.35 -32.18 -20.51
CA VAL A 87 2.16 -33.31 -19.60
C VAL A 87 0.85 -34.05 -19.90
N GLN A 88 -0.24 -33.31 -20.09
CA GLN A 88 -1.52 -33.88 -20.51
C GLN A 88 -1.41 -34.64 -21.83
N ALA A 89 -0.62 -34.12 -22.79
CA ALA A 89 -0.41 -34.78 -24.08
C ALA A 89 0.33 -36.12 -23.96
N ARG A 90 1.23 -36.27 -22.98
CA ARG A 90 1.99 -37.52 -22.73
C ARG A 90 1.13 -38.61 -22.09
N ASP A 91 0.20 -38.24 -21.22
CA ASP A 91 -0.71 -39.19 -20.58
C ASP A 91 -2.14 -38.63 -20.44
N ARG A 92 -2.86 -38.62 -21.56
CA ARG A 92 -4.24 -38.09 -21.63
C ARG A 92 -5.23 -38.87 -20.77
N ARG A 93 -4.96 -40.14 -20.46
CA ARG A 93 -5.89 -41.01 -19.71
C ARG A 93 -5.62 -40.97 -18.21
N GLY A 94 -4.37 -40.80 -17.81
CA GLY A 94 -3.98 -40.65 -16.40
C GLY A 94 -4.05 -39.21 -15.89
N THR A 95 -4.17 -38.21 -16.77
CA THR A 95 -4.22 -36.79 -16.40
C THR A 95 -5.64 -36.23 -16.50
N LEU A 96 -6.16 -35.75 -15.37
CA LEU A 96 -7.37 -34.93 -15.30
C LEU A 96 -6.98 -33.46 -15.17
N VAL A 97 -7.62 -32.61 -15.96
CA VAL A 97 -7.38 -31.16 -15.95
C VAL A 97 -8.66 -30.47 -15.52
N PHE A 98 -8.58 -29.52 -14.60
CA PHE A 98 -9.71 -28.69 -14.21
C PHE A 98 -9.31 -27.22 -14.11
N GLU A 99 -10.24 -26.33 -14.47
CA GLU A 99 -10.12 -24.91 -14.20
C GLU A 99 -10.37 -24.67 -12.70
N GLY A 100 -9.50 -23.91 -12.04
CA GLY A 100 -9.44 -23.78 -10.59
C GLY A 100 -10.70 -23.18 -9.98
N GLY A 101 -11.26 -22.13 -10.57
CA GLY A 101 -12.51 -21.51 -10.10
C GLY A 101 -13.69 -22.48 -10.16
N ALA A 102 -13.90 -23.12 -11.30
CA ALA A 102 -14.95 -24.13 -11.51
C ALA A 102 -14.74 -25.35 -10.62
N ALA A 103 -13.49 -25.79 -10.46
CA ALA A 103 -13.15 -26.92 -9.59
C ALA A 103 -13.38 -26.60 -8.11
N ALA A 104 -13.16 -25.37 -7.68
CA ALA A 104 -13.47 -24.92 -6.32
C ALA A 104 -14.98 -24.91 -6.08
N ALA A 105 -15.76 -24.34 -7.02
CA ALA A 105 -17.21 -24.28 -6.92
C ALA A 105 -17.88 -25.66 -6.98
N ALA A 106 -17.29 -26.60 -7.73
CA ALA A 106 -17.79 -27.96 -7.91
C ALA A 106 -16.92 -29.03 -7.21
N LEU A 107 -16.30 -28.68 -6.09
CA LEU A 107 -15.34 -29.56 -5.39
C LEU A 107 -15.86 -30.99 -5.15
N PRO A 108 -17.11 -31.22 -4.70
CA PRO A 108 -17.63 -32.58 -4.54
C PRO A 108 -17.61 -33.41 -5.85
N LEU A 109 -17.87 -32.78 -6.99
CA LEU A 109 -17.81 -33.44 -8.30
C LEU A 109 -16.36 -33.76 -8.71
N VAL A 110 -15.42 -32.84 -8.42
CA VAL A 110 -13.99 -33.06 -8.64
C VAL A 110 -13.50 -34.26 -7.83
N LEU A 111 -13.82 -34.30 -6.53
CA LEU A 111 -13.46 -35.42 -5.64
C LEU A 111 -14.05 -36.75 -6.14
N GLY A 112 -15.33 -36.76 -6.54
CA GLY A 112 -15.96 -37.94 -7.12
C GLY A 112 -15.27 -38.44 -8.40
N ARG A 113 -14.80 -37.54 -9.28
CA ARG A 113 -14.04 -37.92 -10.49
C ARG A 113 -12.65 -38.47 -10.17
N LEU A 114 -12.07 -38.05 -9.06
CA LEU A 114 -10.81 -38.57 -8.56
C LEU A 114 -10.99 -39.93 -7.85
N GLY A 115 -12.23 -40.40 -7.68
CA GLY A 115 -12.55 -41.63 -6.98
C GLY A 115 -12.41 -41.50 -5.46
N LEU A 116 -12.56 -40.28 -4.93
CA LEU A 116 -12.47 -39.97 -3.51
C LEU A 116 -13.88 -39.82 -2.94
N ASP A 117 -14.13 -40.44 -1.79
CA ASP A 117 -15.41 -40.29 -1.10
C ASP A 117 -15.53 -38.89 -0.50
N SER A 118 -16.58 -38.17 -0.90
CA SER A 118 -16.92 -36.80 -0.49
C SER A 118 -17.39 -36.69 0.98
N ALA A 119 -16.98 -37.62 1.86
CA ALA A 119 -17.40 -37.63 3.27
C ALA A 119 -16.74 -36.50 4.10
N ALA A 120 -15.83 -35.73 3.51
CA ALA A 120 -15.34 -34.51 4.13
C ALA A 120 -16.47 -33.48 4.15
N ASP A 121 -16.98 -33.22 5.36
CA ASP A 121 -17.70 -32.00 5.75
C ASP A 121 -16.89 -30.81 5.21
N THR A 122 -17.17 -30.44 3.97
CA THR A 122 -16.54 -29.31 3.32
C THR A 122 -17.46 -28.17 3.65
N ASP A 123 -17.20 -27.56 4.80
CA ASP A 123 -17.77 -26.27 5.15
C ASP A 123 -17.64 -25.37 3.90
N PRO A 124 -18.75 -24.88 3.33
CA PRO A 124 -18.72 -24.08 2.10
C PRO A 124 -18.06 -22.70 2.28
N ALA A 125 -17.48 -22.40 3.43
CA ALA A 125 -16.70 -21.19 3.70
C ALA A 125 -15.26 -21.33 3.13
N ASP A 126 -14.74 -20.49 2.25
CA ASP A 126 -15.18 -19.18 1.76
C ASP A 126 -15.14 -19.15 0.21
N PRO A 127 -16.16 -18.64 -0.47
CA PRO A 127 -16.07 -18.13 -1.85
C PRO A 127 -15.28 -16.81 -1.94
N ASP A 128 -14.38 -16.52 -1.00
CA ASP A 128 -13.52 -15.33 -0.96
C ASP A 128 -12.49 -15.26 -2.10
N GLY A 129 -12.51 -16.22 -3.03
CA GLY A 129 -11.81 -16.10 -4.31
C GLY A 129 -12.36 -14.97 -5.20
N ASP A 130 -13.62 -14.56 -4.99
CA ASP A 130 -14.28 -13.49 -5.76
C ASP A 130 -14.75 -12.28 -4.95
N ALA A 131 -14.90 -12.41 -3.63
CA ALA A 131 -15.29 -11.33 -2.73
C ALA A 131 -14.11 -10.37 -2.48
N GLY A 132 -13.73 -9.61 -3.51
CA GLY A 132 -12.56 -8.72 -3.45
C GLY A 132 -11.94 -8.40 -4.80
N ARG A 133 -12.48 -8.98 -5.87
CA ARG A 133 -12.04 -8.68 -7.24
C ARG A 133 -12.27 -7.19 -7.53
N ASP A 134 -11.22 -6.45 -7.86
CA ASP A 134 -11.39 -5.06 -8.29
C ASP A 134 -11.92 -5.06 -9.74
N PRO A 135 -13.15 -4.58 -9.97
CA PRO A 135 -13.77 -4.63 -11.29
C PRO A 135 -12.99 -3.82 -12.35
N ILE A 136 -12.22 -2.81 -11.94
CA ILE A 136 -11.35 -2.04 -12.83
C ILE A 136 -10.11 -2.85 -13.17
N LEU A 137 -9.44 -3.47 -12.19
CA LEU A 137 -8.26 -4.29 -12.46
C LEU A 137 -8.60 -5.49 -13.35
N ALA A 138 -9.75 -6.11 -13.10
CA ALA A 138 -10.25 -7.19 -13.93
C ALA A 138 -10.57 -6.75 -15.37
N LEU A 139 -11.14 -5.55 -15.57
CA LEU A 139 -11.33 -4.98 -16.91
C LEU A 139 -9.98 -4.73 -17.62
N VAL A 140 -8.99 -4.19 -16.91
CA VAL A 140 -7.65 -3.95 -17.46
C VAL A 140 -6.95 -5.26 -17.80
N ALA A 141 -7.09 -6.29 -16.95
CA ALA A 141 -6.56 -7.62 -17.18
C ALA A 141 -7.19 -8.29 -18.42
N ALA A 142 -8.51 -8.20 -18.58
CA ALA A 142 -9.22 -8.69 -19.77
C ALA A 142 -8.71 -8.00 -21.05
N HIS A 143 -8.49 -6.67 -21.00
CA HIS A 143 -7.93 -5.92 -22.12
C HIS A 143 -6.46 -6.28 -22.42
N ALA A 144 -5.68 -6.57 -21.38
CA ALA A 144 -4.30 -7.04 -21.53
C ALA A 144 -4.26 -8.42 -22.22
N LEU A 145 -5.20 -9.31 -21.88
CA LEU A 145 -5.34 -10.62 -22.51
C LEU A 145 -5.75 -10.54 -23.98
N GLU A 146 -6.68 -9.65 -24.34
CA GLU A 146 -7.09 -9.43 -25.74
C GLU A 146 -5.89 -9.10 -26.65
N ARG A 147 -4.92 -8.37 -26.10
CA ARG A 147 -3.67 -7.99 -26.78
C ARG A 147 -2.61 -9.09 -26.79
N HIS A 148 -2.82 -10.20 -26.09
CA HIS A 148 -1.85 -11.30 -25.95
C HIS A 148 -2.36 -12.59 -26.61
N PRO A 149 -2.23 -12.75 -27.95
CA PRO A 149 -2.85 -13.85 -28.70
C PRO A 149 -2.37 -15.24 -28.27
N ARG A 150 -1.11 -15.39 -27.86
CA ARG A 150 -0.57 -16.66 -27.34
C ARG A 150 -1.32 -17.13 -26.09
N ALA A 151 -1.65 -16.20 -25.17
CA ALA A 151 -2.34 -16.53 -23.94
C ALA A 151 -3.78 -16.98 -24.21
N ARG A 152 -4.49 -16.27 -25.08
CA ARG A 152 -5.85 -16.67 -25.52
C ARG A 152 -5.88 -18.04 -26.18
N HIS A 153 -4.90 -18.33 -27.04
CA HIS A 153 -4.80 -19.64 -27.69
C HIS A 153 -4.58 -20.77 -26.67
N LEU A 154 -3.65 -20.59 -25.73
CA LEU A 154 -3.36 -21.57 -24.69
C LEU A 154 -4.51 -21.74 -23.71
N ALA A 155 -5.25 -20.66 -23.40
CA ALA A 155 -6.44 -20.72 -22.56
C ALA A 155 -7.52 -21.60 -23.19
N GLY A 156 -7.83 -21.39 -24.47
CA GLY A 156 -8.77 -22.25 -25.20
C GLY A 156 -8.31 -23.71 -25.28
N ALA A 157 -7.00 -23.96 -25.40
CA ALA A 157 -6.44 -25.31 -25.39
C ALA A 157 -6.57 -26.00 -24.03
N LEU A 158 -6.31 -25.28 -22.93
CA LEU A 158 -6.51 -25.78 -21.56
C LEU A 158 -7.99 -26.01 -21.25
N GLU A 159 -8.87 -25.12 -21.67
CA GLU A 159 -10.31 -25.27 -21.53
C GLU A 159 -10.82 -26.50 -22.28
N ALA A 160 -10.37 -26.71 -23.53
CA ALA A 160 -10.71 -27.90 -24.30
C ALA A 160 -10.15 -29.21 -23.70
N ALA A 161 -9.03 -29.14 -22.99
CA ALA A 161 -8.45 -30.27 -22.27
C ALA A 161 -9.10 -30.51 -20.89
N SER A 162 -9.85 -29.52 -20.39
CA SER A 162 -10.45 -29.55 -19.06
C SER A 162 -11.67 -30.47 -19.02
N GLN A 163 -11.84 -31.07 -17.85
CA GLN A 163 -12.93 -31.97 -17.57
C GLN A 163 -14.22 -31.17 -17.35
N PRO A 164 -15.34 -31.53 -18.02
CA PRO A 164 -16.58 -30.76 -17.91
C PRO A 164 -17.19 -30.96 -16.52
N LEU A 165 -17.26 -29.90 -15.70
CA LEU A 165 -17.81 -29.94 -14.35
C LEU A 165 -19.29 -29.51 -14.30
N GLY A 166 -20.10 -29.93 -15.29
CA GLY A 166 -21.53 -29.59 -15.36
C GLY A 166 -21.81 -28.09 -15.61
N ASN A 167 -23.02 -27.77 -16.06
CA ASN A 167 -23.44 -26.39 -16.36
C ASN A 167 -23.88 -25.60 -15.11
N GLY A 168 -23.64 -26.13 -13.91
CA GLY A 168 -24.06 -25.54 -12.65
C GLY A 168 -23.14 -24.38 -12.28
N ALA A 169 -23.41 -23.20 -12.85
CA ALA A 169 -22.69 -21.96 -12.60
C ALA A 169 -21.19 -22.06 -12.92
N ALA A 170 -20.85 -22.07 -14.22
CA ALA A 170 -19.67 -21.30 -14.59
C ALA A 170 -19.93 -19.88 -14.06
N PRO A 171 -19.11 -19.33 -13.15
CA PRO A 171 -19.29 -17.94 -12.74
C PRO A 171 -19.34 -17.13 -14.04
N GLU A 172 -20.44 -16.41 -14.25
CA GLU A 172 -20.53 -15.43 -15.33
C GLU A 172 -19.45 -14.39 -15.03
N ASP A 173 -18.25 -14.65 -15.53
CA ASP A 173 -17.03 -13.85 -15.32
C ASP A 173 -17.12 -12.50 -16.08
N THR A 174 -18.28 -12.23 -16.68
CA THR A 174 -18.70 -10.93 -17.18
C THR A 174 -19.01 -10.01 -16.01
N LEU A 175 -18.04 -9.18 -15.68
CA LEU A 175 -18.23 -8.03 -14.81
C LEU A 175 -19.41 -7.17 -15.30
N PRO A 176 -20.44 -6.94 -14.48
CA PRO A 176 -21.55 -6.09 -14.86
C PRO A 176 -21.03 -4.66 -15.14
N PRO A 177 -21.36 -4.05 -16.30
CA PRO A 177 -20.90 -2.69 -16.60
C PRO A 177 -21.25 -1.66 -15.51
N ALA A 178 -22.33 -1.88 -14.78
CA ALA A 178 -22.74 -1.05 -13.66
C ALA A 178 -21.72 -1.05 -12.51
N GLU A 179 -21.09 -2.18 -12.20
CA GLU A 179 -20.11 -2.32 -11.12
C GLU A 179 -18.80 -1.63 -11.47
N VAL A 180 -18.31 -1.80 -12.70
CA VAL A 180 -17.12 -1.09 -13.20
C VAL A 180 -17.34 0.43 -13.13
N VAL A 181 -18.49 0.92 -13.58
CA VAL A 181 -18.82 2.35 -13.55
C VAL A 181 -18.95 2.86 -12.11
N ALA A 182 -19.53 2.07 -11.20
CA ALA A 182 -19.65 2.41 -9.79
C ALA A 182 -18.26 2.52 -9.13
N ALA A 183 -17.38 1.53 -9.34
CA ALA A 183 -16.01 1.55 -8.85
C ALA A 183 -15.22 2.74 -9.41
N PHE A 184 -15.33 3.01 -10.72
CA PHE A 184 -14.67 4.15 -11.35
C PHE A 184 -15.13 5.49 -10.76
N ARG A 185 -16.43 5.65 -10.52
CA ARG A 185 -16.99 6.85 -9.87
C ARG A 185 -16.52 6.99 -8.42
N GLY A 186 -16.46 5.88 -7.68
CA GLY A 186 -15.92 5.84 -6.33
C GLY A 186 -14.47 6.31 -6.28
N ASN A 187 -13.60 5.71 -7.11
CA ASN A 187 -12.19 6.08 -7.18
C ASN A 187 -11.98 7.54 -7.58
N ARG A 188 -12.82 8.07 -8.49
CA ARG A 188 -12.77 9.48 -8.87
C ARG A 188 -13.18 10.41 -7.73
N ALA A 189 -14.21 10.06 -6.96
CA ALA A 189 -14.65 10.84 -5.81
C ALA A 189 -13.57 10.86 -4.72
N GLU A 190 -12.95 9.71 -4.46
CA GLU A 190 -11.86 9.59 -3.49
C GLU A 190 -10.63 10.39 -3.91
N LEU A 191 -10.24 10.32 -5.18
CA LEU A 191 -9.12 11.13 -5.69
C LEU A 191 -9.41 12.63 -5.60
N ALA A 192 -10.66 13.06 -5.80
CA ALA A 192 -11.05 14.45 -5.62
C ALA A 192 -10.97 14.87 -4.15
N ARG A 193 -11.38 14.00 -3.22
CA ARG A 193 -11.25 14.21 -1.77
C ARG A 193 -9.79 14.36 -1.36
N LEU A 194 -8.92 13.43 -1.76
CA LEU A 194 -7.48 13.47 -1.45
C LEU A 194 -6.80 14.72 -2.01
N ARG A 195 -7.19 15.18 -3.20
CA ARG A 195 -6.68 16.45 -3.76
C ARG A 195 -7.12 17.66 -2.95
N ALA A 196 -8.40 17.72 -2.54
CA ALA A 196 -8.90 18.79 -1.70
C ALA A 196 -8.21 18.81 -0.33
N GLU A 197 -7.98 17.64 0.29
CA GLU A 197 -7.23 17.51 1.55
C GLU A 197 -5.78 17.99 1.41
N ARG A 198 -5.09 17.60 0.33
CA ARG A 198 -3.73 18.07 0.03
C ARG A 198 -3.70 19.59 -0.14
N ASP A 199 -4.64 20.15 -0.90
CA ASP A 199 -4.67 21.58 -1.20
C ASP A 199 -4.97 22.39 0.07
N ALA A 200 -5.86 21.89 0.95
CA ALA A 200 -6.11 22.48 2.26
C ALA A 200 -4.87 22.44 3.17
N ALA A 201 -4.15 21.31 3.19
CA ALA A 201 -2.91 21.17 3.95
C ALA A 201 -1.82 22.14 3.44
N GLN A 202 -1.72 22.31 2.12
CA GLN A 202 -0.80 23.26 1.51
C GLN A 202 -1.13 24.71 1.90
N GLN A 203 -2.39 25.11 1.86
CA GLN A 203 -2.83 26.46 2.28
C GLN A 203 -2.57 26.71 3.77
N ALA A 204 -2.82 25.71 4.62
CA ALA A 204 -2.54 25.81 6.06
C ALA A 204 -1.05 26.03 6.33
N ARG A 205 -0.19 25.31 5.58
CA ARG A 205 1.26 25.48 5.66
C ARG A 205 1.71 26.86 5.20
N GLU A 206 1.21 27.36 4.08
CA GLU A 206 1.53 28.71 3.59
C GLU A 206 1.11 29.80 4.59
N THR A 207 -0.06 29.63 5.22
CA THR A 207 -0.54 30.54 6.26
C THR A 207 0.37 30.52 7.49
N LEU A 208 0.81 29.33 7.91
CA LEU A 208 1.74 29.18 9.02
C LEU A 208 3.09 29.83 8.69
N GLU A 209 3.66 29.57 7.51
CA GLU A 209 4.90 30.18 7.04
C GLU A 209 4.80 31.72 7.04
N ALA A 210 3.70 32.28 6.54
CA ALA A 210 3.46 33.73 6.59
C ALA A 210 3.38 34.28 8.02
N SER A 211 2.70 33.57 8.93
CA SER A 211 2.60 33.96 10.34
C SER A 211 3.96 33.92 11.05
N THR A 212 4.78 32.91 10.76
CA THR A 212 6.13 32.80 11.32
C THR A 212 7.04 33.89 10.80
N ALA A 213 6.95 34.25 9.51
CA ALA A 213 7.70 35.35 8.94
C ALA A 213 7.32 36.69 9.58
N ALA A 214 6.03 36.93 9.82
CA ALA A 214 5.55 38.12 10.52
C ALA A 214 6.08 38.19 11.97
N MET A 215 6.04 37.07 12.70
CA MET A 215 6.55 37.01 14.07
C MET A 215 8.06 37.25 14.14
N LEU A 216 8.85 36.70 13.20
CA LEU A 216 10.28 36.97 13.13
C LEU A 216 10.57 38.45 12.86
N ALA A 217 9.83 39.08 11.94
CA ALA A 217 9.97 40.51 11.67
C ALA A 217 9.62 41.39 12.88
N GLU A 218 8.62 40.98 13.68
CA GLU A 218 8.27 41.65 14.93
C GLU A 218 9.37 41.48 15.99
N MET A 219 9.92 40.28 16.14
CA MET A 219 11.06 40.03 17.03
C MET A 219 12.27 40.89 16.67
N ASP A 220 12.61 40.99 15.38
CA ASP A 220 13.70 41.84 14.88
C ASP A 220 13.45 43.34 15.16
N LEU A 221 12.19 43.78 15.16
CA LEU A 221 11.85 45.15 15.53
C LEU A 221 12.05 45.38 17.02
N VAL A 222 11.52 44.50 17.86
CA VAL A 222 11.63 44.57 19.32
C VAL A 222 13.09 44.51 19.76
N GLU A 223 13.91 43.68 19.13
CA GLU A 223 15.35 43.59 19.42
C GLU A 223 16.06 44.92 19.10
N ARG A 224 15.74 45.55 17.96
CA ARG A 224 16.28 46.86 17.60
C ARG A 224 15.87 47.95 18.57
N GLU A 225 14.62 47.97 19.01
CA GLU A 225 14.12 48.91 20.01
C GLU A 225 14.81 48.70 21.37
N ALA A 226 14.96 47.44 21.80
CA ALA A 226 15.67 47.10 23.03
C ALA A 226 17.14 47.57 23.00
N HIS A 227 17.82 47.40 21.87
CA HIS A 227 19.18 47.91 21.68
C HIS A 227 19.25 49.44 21.71
N ALA A 228 18.29 50.13 21.09
CA ALA A 228 18.22 51.59 21.13
C ALA A 228 18.03 52.11 22.58
N ILE A 229 17.10 51.52 23.32
CA ILE A 229 16.84 51.86 24.73
C ILE A 229 18.08 51.60 25.59
N ALA A 230 18.77 50.47 25.37
CA ALA A 230 20.00 50.15 26.09
C ALA A 230 21.09 51.20 25.83
N ALA A 231 21.27 51.62 24.57
CA ALA A 231 22.23 52.66 24.21
C ALA A 231 21.88 54.03 24.82
N GLU A 232 20.61 54.41 24.83
CA GLU A 232 20.15 55.65 25.48
C GLU A 232 20.38 55.63 27.00
N ARG A 233 20.07 54.51 27.65
CA ARG A 233 20.31 54.30 29.08
C ARG A 233 21.79 54.45 29.41
N ASP A 234 22.66 53.80 28.65
CA ASP A 234 24.10 53.85 28.88
C ASP A 234 24.65 55.28 28.68
N ALA A 235 24.18 56.01 27.65
CA ALA A 235 24.50 57.42 27.44
C ALA A 235 23.99 58.33 28.57
N ALA A 236 22.79 58.08 29.09
CA ALA A 236 22.24 58.80 30.25
C ALA A 236 23.06 58.53 31.51
N GLN A 237 23.51 57.29 31.73
CA GLN A 237 24.34 56.92 32.87
C GLN A 237 25.72 57.60 32.81
N VAL A 238 26.35 57.68 31.64
CA VAL A 238 27.60 58.43 31.44
C VAL A 238 27.41 59.91 31.75
N ARG A 239 26.33 60.54 31.25
CA ARG A 239 26.00 61.94 31.54
C ARG A 239 25.76 62.18 33.03
N ALA A 240 25.04 61.28 33.69
CA ALA A 240 24.79 61.37 35.13
C ALA A 240 26.10 61.30 35.94
N ARG A 241 27.01 60.36 35.60
CA ARG A 241 28.34 60.25 36.23
C ARG A 241 29.18 61.51 36.02
N ALA A 242 29.22 62.03 34.80
CA ALA A 242 29.94 63.26 34.50
C ALA A 242 29.39 64.45 35.32
N ALA A 243 28.06 64.57 35.44
CA ALA A 243 27.43 65.60 36.26
C ALA A 243 27.74 65.45 37.75
N THR A 244 27.77 64.22 38.29
CA THR A 244 28.17 63.98 39.69
C THR A 244 29.63 64.31 39.94
N ASP A 245 30.52 63.97 39.00
CA ASP A 245 31.95 64.27 39.10
C ASP A 245 32.20 65.78 39.04
N GLU A 246 31.51 66.50 38.15
CA GLU A 246 31.56 67.95 38.04
C GLU A 246 31.05 68.62 39.33
N ALA A 247 29.92 68.16 39.87
CA ALA A 247 29.39 68.65 41.15
C ALA A 247 30.38 68.42 42.30
N ALA A 248 31.03 67.24 42.36
CA ALA A 248 32.06 66.94 43.34
C ALA A 248 33.30 67.85 43.19
N ARG A 249 33.74 68.13 41.96
CA ARG A 249 34.82 69.09 41.66
C ARG A 249 34.48 70.50 42.13
N LEU A 250 33.27 70.99 41.82
CA LEU A 250 32.81 72.32 42.24
C LEU A 250 32.77 72.43 43.77
N MET A 251 32.24 71.43 44.47
CA MET A 251 32.21 71.38 45.94
C MET A 251 33.62 71.29 46.54
N GLY A 252 34.55 70.61 45.87
CA GLY A 252 35.95 70.49 46.26
C GLY A 252 36.81 71.73 45.98
N SER A 253 36.35 72.70 45.19
CA SER A 253 37.09 73.91 44.79
C SER A 253 37.42 74.84 45.95
N ARG A 254 38.61 75.46 45.93
CA ARG A 254 39.11 76.37 46.97
C ARG A 254 38.18 77.57 47.21
N SER A 255 37.50 78.11 46.18
CA SER A 255 36.58 79.24 46.36
C SER A 255 35.29 78.85 47.10
N MET A 256 34.79 77.62 46.88
CA MET A 256 33.66 77.05 47.60
C MET A 256 34.00 76.79 49.07
N ARG A 257 35.23 76.31 49.37
CA ARG A 257 35.72 76.13 50.75
C ARG A 257 35.93 77.44 51.49
N LEU A 258 36.42 78.50 50.81
CA LEU A 258 36.57 79.83 51.41
C LEU A 258 35.22 80.49 51.75
N THR A 259 34.16 80.18 51.00
CA THR A 259 32.80 80.71 51.23
C THR A 259 31.91 79.78 52.09
N ALA A 260 32.39 78.58 52.44
CA ALA A 260 31.67 77.64 53.31
C ALA A 260 31.40 78.18 54.72
N PRO A 261 32.35 78.85 55.43
CA PRO A 261 32.04 79.46 56.72
C PRO A 261 31.01 80.60 56.63
N LEU A 262 31.03 81.38 55.54
CA LEU A 262 30.07 82.47 55.31
C LEU A 262 28.65 81.94 55.03
N ARG A 263 28.52 80.81 54.33
CA ARG A 263 27.22 80.14 54.12
C ARG A 263 26.66 79.53 55.40
N GLY A 264 27.50 78.93 56.25
CA GLY A 264 27.09 78.46 57.58
C GLY A 264 26.61 79.61 58.49
N PHE A 265 27.26 80.77 58.40
CA PHE A 265 26.85 81.98 59.12
C PHE A 265 25.53 82.54 58.60
N ALA A 266 25.34 82.61 57.28
CA ALA A 266 24.08 83.06 56.66
C ALA A 266 22.90 82.12 56.90
N ALA A 267 23.14 80.80 56.96
CA ALA A 267 22.09 79.82 57.30
C ALA A 267 21.66 79.92 58.77
N ARG A 268 22.59 80.18 59.70
CA ARG A 268 22.26 80.47 61.11
C ARG A 268 21.47 81.76 61.29
N LEU A 269 21.77 82.80 60.49
CA LEU A 269 21.04 84.07 60.51
C LEU A 269 19.60 83.99 59.96
N ARG A 270 19.25 82.94 59.20
CA ARG A 270 17.88 82.71 58.70
C ARG A 270 17.10 81.66 59.51
N GLY A 271 17.71 81.07 60.53
CA GLY A 271 17.12 80.04 61.40
C GLY A 271 16.61 80.57 62.75
N HIS A 272 16.46 81.88 62.90
CA HIS A 272 15.75 82.56 63.99
C HIS A 272 14.67 83.46 63.40
#